data_AF-A0A3B9KJQ9-F1
#
_entry.id   AF-A0A3B9KJQ9-F1
#
_cell.length_a   1.000
_cell.length_b   1.000
_cell.length_c   1.000
_cell.angle_alpha   90.00
_cell.angle_beta   90.00
_cell.angle_gamma   90.00
#
_symmetry.space_group_name_H-M   'P 1'
#
loop_
_entity.id
_entity.type
_entity.pdbx_description
1 polymer ?
#
loop_
_entity_poly.entity_id
_entity_poly.type
_entity_poly.pdbx_seq_one_letter_code
_entity_poly.pdbx_strand_id
1 'polypeptide(L)'
;MKRTPSFLRFGLLWVMLLLILAGCAGQPKQALALEVRVSAPAAILEQGRSFNFVLELKNISQHEAQPTEIQLPAKLLKAFIYEGSLPAVTLTLAADGSGVLQPELTLAPGSSLEFVFRFMALDPGQYAEQGLVVVDGVSFPFTLQAQVRGTNPAGWRPSLSTRPQTLVNAATPSQALVQIKALVDVEGEEQIGWKASGALISPDGLILTSARAVLGSRFYPVKDLIVALTVTPDAPPVEKYRASIVQVDEELDVAVLKLRTDLAGTPLDYSSLQLPALAVASTVSAYLPGEPLDFWGYTADEEAMVSQLEGLVVGVQSAEQTGNQARILTSYQAEGEYLGWIATNSIGEIIGLAGPVRVGANLTCQALLDSNRDGLRDNQDACVPAGGSLSELLPADSFANSLAAAYQGEIGFQRSQADGTPFSPAGEVIAKDEFSPAVGRWHIFHDELGSAQIKDGQMVLWVNSPFSVVWSTVDYAYESMSISATAQVLAGSGDGDFGLICGMLDGQHFTSLEVSEDGYFSIWKRSGSQTIILVEWIYAEIIAAGGALQLSAECSSESLKFAVNNSLLADVIDPQFTPGTVGLMAGTLASSNLSVGFDNVEIRIP
;
A
#
# COMPACT_ATOMS: atom_id res chain seq x y z
N MET A 1 -90.07 -8.61 -7.96
CA MET A 1 -90.50 -7.87 -6.75
C MET A 1 -89.26 -7.25 -6.14
N LYS A 2 -89.07 -5.93 -6.28
CA LYS A 2 -89.12 -4.91 -5.19
C LYS A 2 -88.05 -5.17 -4.11
N ARG A 3 -87.21 -4.25 -3.66
CA ARG A 3 -86.99 -2.80 -3.85
C ARG A 3 -85.80 -2.50 -2.90
N THR A 4 -84.89 -1.60 -3.25
CA THR A 4 -84.11 -0.83 -2.26
C THR A 4 -85.07 -0.01 -1.38
N PRO A 5 -84.67 0.40 -0.17
CA PRO A 5 -84.32 1.82 -0.04
C PRO A 5 -83.25 2.16 1.01
N SER A 6 -82.62 3.32 0.80
CA SER A 6 -81.97 4.15 1.80
C SER A 6 -83.00 5.06 2.46
N PHE A 7 -82.82 5.44 3.73
CA PHE A 7 -83.41 6.58 4.45
C PHE A 7 -82.65 6.66 5.79
N LEU A 8 -82.41 7.77 6.49
CA LEU A 8 -82.39 9.21 6.23
C LEU A 8 -81.88 9.84 7.54
N ARG A 9 -81.22 11.00 7.42
CA ARG A 9 -80.77 11.89 8.50
C ARG A 9 -81.92 12.42 9.37
N PHE A 10 -81.65 12.72 10.65
CA PHE A 10 -82.13 13.87 11.47
C PHE A 10 -81.47 13.71 12.86
N GLY A 11 -80.67 14.62 13.43
CA GLY A 11 -80.96 16.02 13.81
C GLY A 11 -80.96 16.05 15.37
N LEU A 12 -79.91 16.52 16.06
CA LEU A 12 -79.50 17.90 16.36
C LEU A 12 -79.74 18.23 17.86
N LEU A 13 -78.64 18.61 18.54
CA LEU A 13 -78.49 19.57 19.66
C LEU A 13 -79.07 19.31 21.07
N TRP A 14 -78.18 19.38 22.08
CA TRP A 14 -78.22 20.17 23.33
C TRP A 14 -76.81 20.02 23.98
N VAL A 15 -75.85 20.93 23.76
CA VAL A 15 -75.55 22.19 24.47
C VAL A 15 -74.97 22.01 25.90
N MET A 16 -73.67 22.32 25.96
CA MET A 16 -72.90 23.04 27.01
C MET A 16 -72.20 22.31 28.17
N LEU A 17 -70.87 22.49 28.11
CA LEU A 17 -69.98 23.02 29.16
C LEU A 17 -69.28 22.02 30.07
N LEU A 18 -68.07 21.62 29.66
CA LEU A 18 -66.96 21.39 30.59
C LEU A 18 -65.63 21.85 29.98
N LEU A 19 -65.02 22.76 30.74
CA LEU A 19 -63.80 23.51 30.54
C LEU A 19 -62.57 22.71 30.05
N ILE A 20 -61.94 23.27 29.02
CA ILE A 20 -60.52 23.67 28.94
C ILE A 20 -59.53 22.80 29.75
N LEU A 21 -58.92 21.84 29.05
CA LEU A 21 -57.52 21.42 29.23
C LEU A 21 -56.87 21.37 27.83
N ALA A 22 -56.70 22.54 27.21
CA ALA A 22 -55.79 22.71 26.10
C ALA A 22 -54.43 23.13 26.68
N GLY A 23 -53.58 22.13 26.94
CA GLY A 23 -52.23 22.33 27.45
C GLY A 23 -51.30 21.28 26.86
N CYS A 24 -50.56 21.69 25.83
CA CYS A 24 -49.37 21.02 25.28
C CYS A 24 -49.52 19.57 24.79
N ALA A 25 -50.34 19.35 23.76
CA ALA A 25 -50.00 18.32 22.78
C ALA A 25 -48.80 18.83 21.98
N GLY A 26 -47.59 18.37 22.34
CA GLY A 26 -46.38 18.66 21.58
C GLY A 26 -46.63 18.30 20.11
N GLN A 27 -46.26 19.21 19.20
CA GLN A 27 -46.23 18.88 17.77
C GLN A 27 -45.44 17.57 17.60
N PRO A 28 -45.88 16.65 16.73
CA PRO A 28 -45.06 15.48 16.42
C PRO A 28 -43.69 16.01 15.96
N LYS A 29 -42.61 15.63 16.67
CA LYS A 29 -41.23 15.90 16.23
C LYS A 29 -41.16 15.47 14.77
N GLN A 30 -41.01 16.43 13.86
CA GLN A 30 -40.90 16.15 12.43
C GLN A 30 -39.72 15.20 12.25
N ALA A 31 -39.94 14.12 11.50
CA ALA A 31 -38.95 13.07 11.33
C ALA A 31 -37.78 13.63 10.51
N LEU A 32 -36.66 13.88 11.18
CA LEU A 32 -35.37 14.10 10.54
C LEU A 32 -35.02 12.84 9.73
N ALA A 33 -34.60 13.02 8.49
CA ALA A 33 -34.24 11.94 7.59
C ALA A 33 -32.89 12.27 6.93
N LEU A 34 -31.92 11.40 7.17
CA LEU A 34 -30.56 11.50 6.66
C LEU A 34 -30.23 10.19 5.94
N GLU A 35 -29.71 10.29 4.73
CA GLU A 35 -29.07 9.18 4.05
C GLU A 35 -27.57 9.24 4.35
N VAL A 36 -27.02 8.15 4.89
CA VAL A 36 -25.61 8.03 5.23
C VAL A 36 -24.98 6.99 4.32
N ARG A 37 -23.95 7.39 3.58
CA ARG A 37 -23.18 6.49 2.72
C ARG A 37 -21.72 6.51 3.12
N VAL A 38 -21.08 5.38 2.93
CA VAL A 38 -19.69 5.14 3.26
C VAL A 38 -18.98 4.64 2.01
N SER A 39 -17.83 5.24 1.71
CA SER A 39 -16.82 4.68 0.82
C SER A 39 -15.56 4.37 1.62
N ALA A 40 -15.05 3.15 1.47
CA ALA A 40 -13.85 2.67 2.13
C ALA A 40 -13.04 1.83 1.14
N PRO A 41 -11.73 1.65 1.35
CA PRO A 41 -10.91 0.84 0.46
C PRO A 41 -11.46 -0.58 0.30
N ALA A 42 -11.64 -1.00 -0.96
CA ALA A 42 -12.02 -2.37 -1.27
C ALA A 42 -10.82 -3.33 -1.28
N ALA A 43 -9.62 -2.81 -1.56
CA ALA A 43 -8.39 -3.59 -1.58
C ALA A 43 -7.91 -3.95 -0.16
N ILE A 44 -7.09 -5.00 -0.07
CA ILE A 44 -6.35 -5.30 1.15
C ILE A 44 -5.26 -4.24 1.32
N LEU A 45 -5.36 -3.44 2.37
CA LEU A 45 -4.38 -2.43 2.72
C LEU A 45 -3.13 -3.08 3.30
N GLU A 46 -1.98 -2.49 3.05
CA GLU A 46 -0.74 -2.89 3.70
C GLU A 46 -0.48 -2.05 4.95
N GLN A 47 0.04 -2.68 6.00
CA GLN A 47 0.48 -2.00 7.22
C GLN A 47 1.44 -0.86 6.86
N GLY A 48 1.20 0.30 7.48
CA GLY A 48 1.94 1.54 7.23
C GLY A 48 1.46 2.37 6.05
N ARG A 49 0.46 1.92 5.28
CA ARG A 49 -0.14 2.72 4.20
C ARG A 49 -1.23 3.64 4.73
N SER A 50 -1.30 4.84 4.19
CA SER A 50 -2.42 5.74 4.41
C SER A 50 -3.58 5.42 3.48
N PHE A 51 -4.79 5.70 3.94
CA PHE A 51 -6.02 5.52 3.19
C PHE A 51 -7.10 6.49 3.67
N ASN A 52 -8.04 6.79 2.77
CA ASN A 52 -9.20 7.60 3.06
C ASN A 52 -10.45 6.75 3.29
N PHE A 53 -11.25 7.19 4.25
CA PHE A 53 -12.64 6.78 4.45
C PHE A 53 -13.54 7.98 4.19
N VAL A 54 -14.50 7.85 3.28
CA VAL A 54 -15.42 8.94 2.91
C VAL A 54 -16.80 8.66 3.49
N LEU A 55 -17.31 9.58 4.29
CA LEU A 55 -18.66 9.57 4.84
C LEU A 55 -19.49 10.66 4.15
N GLU A 56 -20.42 10.25 3.30
CA GLU A 56 -21.38 11.16 2.66
C GLU A 56 -22.67 11.22 3.51
N LEU A 57 -23.06 12.44 3.88
CA LEU A 57 -24.30 12.75 4.57
C LEU A 57 -25.21 13.52 3.64
N LYS A 58 -26.36 12.94 3.27
CA LYS A 58 -27.36 13.60 2.44
C LYS A 58 -28.62 13.89 3.24
N ASN A 59 -28.97 15.17 3.33
CA ASN A 59 -30.20 15.60 3.99
C ASN A 59 -31.39 15.39 3.04
N ILE A 60 -32.18 14.35 3.30
CA ILE A 60 -33.39 14.02 2.55
C ILE A 60 -34.67 14.55 3.23
N SER A 61 -34.51 15.32 4.31
CA SER A 61 -35.61 15.98 5.01
C SER A 61 -35.99 17.31 4.35
N GLN A 62 -37.09 17.91 4.81
CA GLN A 62 -37.56 19.23 4.37
C GLN A 62 -36.99 20.38 5.23
N HIS A 63 -36.10 20.07 6.18
CA HIS A 63 -35.57 21.01 7.16
C HIS A 63 -34.05 21.00 7.13
N GLU A 64 -33.44 22.06 7.64
CA GLU A 64 -32.00 22.05 7.90
C GLU A 64 -31.66 20.98 8.93
N ALA A 65 -30.53 20.34 8.72
CA ALA A 65 -29.99 19.29 9.57
C ALA A 65 -28.64 19.74 10.12
N GLN A 66 -28.38 19.55 11.41
CA GLN A 66 -27.09 19.88 12.02
C GLN A 66 -26.37 18.61 12.49
N PRO A 67 -25.36 18.13 11.75
CA PRO A 67 -24.43 17.14 12.26
C PRO A 67 -23.71 17.73 13.46
N THR A 68 -23.92 17.15 14.63
CA THR A 68 -23.33 17.61 15.90
C THR A 68 -22.16 16.76 16.33
N GLU A 69 -22.20 15.47 16.02
CA GLU A 69 -21.15 14.52 16.39
C GLU A 69 -20.98 13.45 15.32
N ILE A 70 -19.74 13.04 15.07
CA ILE A 70 -19.38 11.81 14.37
C ILE A 70 -18.56 10.99 15.36
N GLN A 71 -19.06 9.81 15.72
CA GLN A 71 -18.46 8.92 16.69
C GLN A 71 -17.78 7.75 15.97
N LEU A 72 -16.48 7.60 16.22
CA LEU A 72 -15.64 6.52 15.71
C LEU A 72 -15.36 5.50 16.81
N PRO A 73 -15.47 4.18 16.53
CA PRO A 73 -15.34 3.15 17.54
C PRO A 73 -13.89 2.94 18.00
N ALA A 74 -13.70 2.60 19.27
CA ALA A 74 -12.37 2.43 19.88
C ALA A 74 -11.50 1.39 19.17
N LYS A 75 -12.11 0.31 18.69
CA LYS A 75 -11.40 -0.76 17.98
C LYS A 75 -10.80 -0.27 16.66
N LEU A 76 -11.50 0.62 15.96
CA LEU A 76 -11.00 1.28 14.75
C LEU A 76 -9.79 2.18 15.09
N LEU A 77 -9.93 3.03 16.11
CA LEU A 77 -8.88 3.99 16.52
C LEU A 77 -7.67 3.33 17.20
N LYS A 78 -7.80 2.07 17.61
CA LYS A 78 -6.68 1.24 18.04
C LYS A 78 -5.92 0.66 16.84
N ALA A 79 -6.66 0.27 15.80
CA ALA A 79 -6.14 -0.40 14.62
C ALA A 79 -5.58 0.56 13.57
N PHE A 80 -6.05 1.81 13.55
CA PHE A 80 -5.68 2.83 12.57
C PHE A 80 -5.33 4.16 13.26
N ILE A 81 -4.32 4.84 12.76
CA ILE A 81 -3.90 6.16 13.26
C ILE A 81 -4.67 7.22 12.47
N TYR A 82 -5.45 8.06 13.15
CA TYR A 82 -6.14 9.19 12.53
C TYR A 82 -5.14 10.30 12.17
N GLU A 83 -5.04 10.65 10.89
CA GLU A 83 -4.13 11.67 10.37
C GLU A 83 -4.82 13.03 10.20
N GLY A 84 -6.14 13.03 10.00
CA GLY A 84 -6.93 14.25 9.83
C GLY A 84 -8.19 14.02 9.00
N SER A 85 -8.91 15.11 8.70
CA SER A 85 -10.11 15.05 7.85
C SER A 85 -10.27 16.27 6.95
N LEU A 86 -11.10 16.12 5.91
CA LEU A 86 -11.65 17.19 5.09
C LEU A 86 -13.18 17.12 5.13
N PRO A 87 -13.91 18.17 5.57
CA PRO A 87 -13.38 19.38 6.20
C PRO A 87 -12.59 19.06 7.48
N ALA A 88 -11.68 19.94 7.88
CA ALA A 88 -10.84 19.74 9.05
C ALA A 88 -11.69 19.73 10.33
N VAL A 89 -11.72 18.58 11.01
CA VAL A 89 -12.39 18.41 12.30
C VAL A 89 -11.44 17.71 13.26
N THR A 90 -11.34 18.24 14.48
CA THR A 90 -10.50 17.67 15.53
C THR A 90 -11.16 16.42 16.10
N LEU A 91 -10.41 15.31 16.15
CA LEU A 91 -10.81 14.09 16.86
C LEU A 91 -10.49 14.25 18.34
N THR A 92 -11.48 14.06 19.19
CA THR A 92 -11.31 13.98 20.65
C THR A 92 -11.52 12.54 21.11
N LEU A 93 -10.57 11.99 21.87
CA LEU A 93 -10.68 10.64 22.40
C LEU A 93 -11.45 10.64 23.72
N ALA A 94 -12.43 9.73 23.82
CA ALA A 94 -13.14 9.42 25.03
C ALA A 94 -12.33 8.43 25.90
N ALA A 95 -12.74 8.28 27.17
CA ALA A 95 -12.05 7.42 28.12
C ALA A 95 -12.07 5.92 27.75
N ASP A 96 -13.04 5.49 26.95
CA ASP A 96 -13.15 4.12 26.43
C ASP A 96 -12.35 3.90 25.13
N GLY A 97 -11.64 4.94 24.67
CA GLY A 97 -10.85 4.92 23.44
C GLY A 97 -11.65 5.21 22.17
N SER A 98 -12.99 5.38 22.26
CA SER A 98 -13.77 5.88 21.12
C SER A 98 -13.42 7.33 20.84
N GLY A 99 -13.69 7.79 19.63
CA GLY A 99 -13.38 9.16 19.21
C GLY A 99 -14.62 9.91 18.80
N VAL A 100 -14.69 11.19 19.16
CA VAL A 100 -15.77 12.09 18.79
C VAL A 100 -15.21 13.25 18.00
N LEU A 101 -15.79 13.48 16.82
CA LEU A 101 -15.58 14.66 15.98
C LEU A 101 -16.82 15.53 16.05
N GLN A 102 -16.65 16.84 16.24
CA GLN A 102 -17.77 17.79 16.37
C GLN A 102 -17.75 18.78 15.19
N PRO A 103 -18.41 18.47 14.07
CA PRO A 103 -18.47 19.39 12.94
C PRO A 103 -19.39 20.57 13.25
N GLU A 104 -18.94 21.80 12.97
CA GLU A 104 -19.73 23.03 13.12
C GLU A 104 -20.35 23.44 11.77
N LEU A 105 -21.27 22.62 11.25
CA LEU A 105 -21.82 22.78 9.90
C LEU A 105 -23.34 22.56 9.88
N THR A 106 -24.02 23.17 8.89
CA THR A 106 -25.45 22.99 8.63
C THR A 106 -25.67 22.42 7.24
N LEU A 107 -26.51 21.38 7.14
CA LEU A 107 -26.93 20.74 5.89
C LEU A 107 -28.31 21.25 5.48
N ALA A 108 -28.39 21.94 4.35
CA ALA A 108 -29.65 22.39 3.78
C ALA A 108 -30.52 21.21 3.27
N PRO A 109 -31.84 21.38 3.15
CA PRO A 109 -32.70 20.38 2.52
C PRO A 109 -32.19 20.00 1.11
N GLY A 110 -31.99 18.71 0.87
CA GLY A 110 -31.54 18.17 -0.41
C GLY A 110 -30.03 18.25 -0.68
N SER A 111 -29.23 18.88 0.20
CA SER A 111 -27.77 18.94 0.03
C SER A 111 -27.05 17.69 0.57
N SER A 112 -25.89 17.38 -0.01
CA SER A 112 -24.92 16.40 0.52
C SER A 112 -23.71 17.12 1.12
N LEU A 113 -23.08 16.49 2.10
CA LEU A 113 -21.78 16.86 2.68
C LEU A 113 -20.91 15.62 2.79
N GLU A 114 -19.66 15.71 2.38
CA GLU A 114 -18.68 14.63 2.50
C GLU A 114 -17.66 14.95 3.60
N PHE A 115 -17.36 13.94 4.41
CA PHE A 115 -16.20 13.92 5.29
C PHE A 115 -15.21 12.89 4.78
N VAL A 116 -14.03 13.33 4.34
CA VAL A 116 -12.90 12.46 4.01
C VAL A 116 -12.03 12.36 5.25
N PHE A 117 -12.01 11.21 5.90
CA PHE A 117 -11.15 10.92 7.03
C PHE A 117 -9.91 10.17 6.56
N ARG A 118 -8.73 10.67 6.89
CA ARG A 118 -7.46 10.05 6.54
C ARG A 118 -6.92 9.25 7.72
N PHE A 119 -6.53 8.01 7.44
CA PHE A 119 -5.97 7.09 8.41
C PHE A 119 -4.70 6.42 7.89
N MET A 120 -3.79 6.04 8.79
CA MET A 120 -2.71 5.08 8.51
C MET A 120 -3.06 3.71 9.08
N ALA A 121 -2.91 2.66 8.27
CA ALA A 121 -3.16 1.28 8.68
C ALA A 121 -2.07 0.76 9.65
N LEU A 122 -2.43 0.43 10.90
CA LEU A 122 -1.46 -0.01 11.91
C LEU A 122 -1.58 -1.50 12.24
N ASP A 123 -2.75 -2.00 12.65
CA ASP A 123 -2.91 -3.40 13.05
C ASP A 123 -3.48 -4.26 11.90
N PRO A 124 -2.84 -5.37 11.49
CA PRO A 124 -3.40 -6.30 10.52
C PRO A 124 -4.69 -6.94 11.02
N GLY A 125 -5.59 -7.28 10.11
CA GLY A 125 -6.87 -7.91 10.46
C GLY A 125 -8.00 -7.50 9.53
N GLN A 126 -9.18 -8.05 9.82
CA GLN A 126 -10.43 -7.67 9.17
C GLN A 126 -11.28 -6.85 10.14
N TYR A 127 -11.70 -5.68 9.70
CA TYR A 127 -12.44 -4.71 10.48
C TYR A 127 -13.80 -4.47 9.85
N ALA A 128 -14.84 -4.50 10.69
CA ALA A 128 -16.21 -4.18 10.34
C ALA A 128 -16.85 -3.52 11.57
N GLU A 129 -16.58 -2.21 11.72
CA GLU A 129 -16.87 -1.49 12.96
C GLU A 129 -17.99 -0.47 12.74
N GLN A 130 -18.92 -0.37 13.70
CA GLN A 130 -20.06 0.54 13.60
C GLN A 130 -19.70 1.91 14.21
N GLY A 131 -19.84 2.97 13.40
CA GLY A 131 -19.80 4.36 13.83
C GLY A 131 -21.20 4.97 13.90
N LEU A 132 -21.30 6.18 14.45
CA LEU A 132 -22.56 6.92 14.56
C LEU A 132 -22.38 8.36 14.11
N VAL A 133 -23.35 8.88 13.37
CA VAL A 133 -23.51 10.32 13.13
C VAL A 133 -24.70 10.79 13.94
N VAL A 134 -24.52 11.82 14.77
CA VAL A 134 -25.60 12.43 15.55
C VAL A 134 -26.01 13.72 14.87
N VAL A 135 -27.25 13.76 14.40
CA VAL A 135 -27.85 14.94 13.75
C VAL A 135 -29.09 15.34 14.52
N ASP A 136 -29.09 16.57 15.05
CA ASP A 136 -30.18 17.10 15.90
C ASP A 136 -30.63 16.14 17.04
N GLY A 137 -29.66 15.41 17.61
CA GLY A 137 -29.87 14.43 18.68
C GLY A 137 -30.42 13.06 18.22
N VAL A 138 -30.49 12.81 16.91
CA VAL A 138 -30.85 11.51 16.32
C VAL A 138 -29.60 10.84 15.79
N SER A 139 -29.39 9.56 16.14
CA SER A 139 -28.23 8.79 15.71
C SER A 139 -28.50 8.02 14.42
N PHE A 140 -27.59 8.16 13.45
CA PHE A 140 -27.58 7.43 12.19
C PHE A 140 -26.33 6.56 12.13
N PRO A 141 -26.47 5.22 12.17
CA PRO A 141 -25.32 4.33 12.14
C PRO A 141 -24.71 4.21 10.75
N PHE A 142 -23.41 3.97 10.72
CA PHE A 142 -22.67 3.57 9.52
C PHE A 142 -21.65 2.48 9.87
N THR A 143 -21.20 1.72 8.89
CA THR A 143 -20.21 0.66 9.09
C THR A 143 -18.94 1.00 8.33
N LEU A 144 -17.80 1.02 9.01
CA LEU A 144 -16.49 1.09 8.40
C LEU A 144 -15.98 -0.34 8.18
N GLN A 145 -15.54 -0.63 6.96
CA GLN A 145 -14.91 -1.89 6.62
C GLN A 145 -13.51 -1.65 6.08
N ALA A 146 -12.56 -2.47 6.51
CA ALA A 146 -11.20 -2.46 6.00
C ALA A 146 -10.54 -3.82 6.27
N GLN A 147 -9.64 -4.23 5.40
CA GLN A 147 -8.77 -5.37 5.61
C GLN A 147 -7.32 -4.90 5.52
N VAL A 148 -6.51 -5.31 6.49
CA VAL A 148 -5.09 -4.96 6.56
C VAL A 148 -4.24 -6.22 6.64
N ARG A 149 -3.21 -6.30 5.79
CA ARG A 149 -2.12 -7.28 5.88
C ARG A 149 -0.84 -6.59 6.37
N GLY A 150 0.04 -7.32 7.05
CA GLY A 150 1.33 -6.76 7.46
C GLY A 150 2.11 -7.70 8.38
N THR A 151 3.36 -7.30 8.62
CA THR A 151 4.36 -8.09 9.35
C THR A 151 4.14 -8.07 10.86
N ASN A 152 3.73 -6.93 11.44
CA ASN A 152 3.52 -6.87 12.89
C ASN A 152 2.16 -7.43 13.28
N PRO A 153 2.06 -8.28 14.31
CA PRO A 153 0.77 -8.77 14.77
C PRO A 153 -0.14 -7.67 15.31
N ALA A 154 -1.44 -7.87 15.15
CA ALA A 154 -2.45 -6.97 15.69
C ALA A 154 -2.26 -6.74 17.20
N GLY A 155 -2.21 -5.46 17.60
CA GLY A 155 -2.12 -5.05 18.99
C GLY A 155 -0.75 -5.24 19.65
N TRP A 156 0.27 -5.73 18.92
CA TRP A 156 1.64 -5.75 19.42
C TRP A 156 2.20 -4.33 19.48
N ARG A 157 2.85 -3.98 20.59
CA ARG A 157 3.53 -2.70 20.77
C ARG A 157 4.90 -2.95 21.42
N PRO A 158 5.98 -2.29 20.94
CA PRO A 158 7.31 -2.47 21.52
C PRO A 158 7.42 -1.76 22.88
N SER A 159 8.31 -2.26 23.73
CA SER A 159 8.67 -1.59 24.97
C SER A 159 9.75 -0.52 24.76
N LEU A 160 9.91 0.36 25.74
CA LEU A 160 11.09 1.23 25.85
C LEU A 160 12.36 0.39 25.79
N SER A 161 13.37 0.89 25.10
CA SER A 161 14.66 0.22 24.95
C SER A 161 15.79 1.16 25.40
N THR A 162 16.86 0.60 25.97
CA THR A 162 18.01 1.36 26.43
C THR A 162 19.12 1.38 25.39
N ARG A 163 19.75 2.54 25.20
CA ARG A 163 20.99 2.65 24.41
C ARG A 163 22.15 1.94 25.12
N PRO A 164 23.08 1.30 24.39
CA PRO A 164 24.28 0.72 24.99
C PRO A 164 25.18 1.83 25.56
N GLN A 165 25.73 1.60 26.76
CA GLN A 165 26.46 2.61 27.56
C GLN A 165 27.99 2.67 27.34
N THR A 166 28.51 1.94 26.35
CA THR A 166 29.93 1.70 25.96
C THR A 166 30.86 1.01 26.98
N LEU A 167 31.31 -0.20 26.61
CA LEU A 167 32.67 -0.54 26.16
C LEU A 167 32.53 -1.77 25.25
N VAL A 168 32.62 -1.54 23.94
CA VAL A 168 32.58 -2.59 22.92
C VAL A 168 33.92 -3.33 23.01
N ASN A 169 33.95 -4.52 23.59
CA ASN A 169 35.12 -5.40 23.46
C ASN A 169 35.32 -5.74 21.97
N ALA A 170 36.54 -6.07 21.54
CA ALA A 170 36.85 -6.31 20.12
C ALA A 170 35.95 -7.34 19.41
N ALA A 171 35.36 -8.30 20.15
CA ALA A 171 34.45 -9.31 19.59
C ALA A 171 32.99 -8.84 19.45
N THR A 172 32.60 -7.76 20.12
CA THR A 172 31.20 -7.31 20.23
C THR A 172 30.56 -7.01 18.87
N PRO A 173 31.24 -6.40 17.88
CA PRO A 173 30.64 -6.21 16.55
C PRO A 173 30.14 -7.51 15.97
N SER A 174 31.02 -8.50 15.79
CA SER A 174 30.65 -9.81 15.23
C SER A 174 29.48 -10.50 15.97
N GLN A 175 29.43 -10.39 17.31
CA GLN A 175 28.39 -11.00 18.13
C GLN A 175 27.04 -10.25 18.09
N ALA A 176 27.07 -8.94 17.82
CA ALA A 176 25.87 -8.12 17.70
C ALA A 176 25.20 -8.24 16.32
N LEU A 177 25.89 -8.80 15.32
CA LEU A 177 25.29 -9.07 14.01
C LEU A 177 24.21 -10.16 14.12
N VAL A 178 23.17 -10.01 13.32
CA VAL A 178 22.07 -10.98 13.19
C VAL A 178 21.74 -11.18 11.73
N GLN A 179 21.27 -12.38 11.39
CA GLN A 179 20.69 -12.64 10.08
C GLN A 179 19.16 -12.58 10.20
N ILE A 180 18.56 -11.76 9.35
CA ILE A 180 17.12 -11.58 9.25
C ILE A 180 16.65 -12.44 8.08
N LYS A 181 15.61 -13.23 8.30
CA LYS A 181 14.98 -14.07 7.27
C LYS A 181 13.53 -13.64 7.11
N ALA A 182 13.18 -13.19 5.91
CA ALA A 182 11.81 -12.78 5.60
C ALA A 182 10.97 -14.00 5.23
N LEU A 183 9.88 -14.21 5.96
CA LEU A 183 8.89 -15.23 5.60
C LEU A 183 7.87 -14.61 4.65
N VAL A 184 7.68 -15.26 3.51
CA VAL A 184 6.73 -14.87 2.47
C VAL A 184 5.81 -16.04 2.15
N ASP A 185 4.65 -15.73 1.59
CA ASP A 185 3.73 -16.70 1.02
C ASP A 185 3.86 -16.64 -0.51
N VAL A 186 4.25 -17.74 -1.13
CA VAL A 186 4.34 -17.85 -2.59
C VAL A 186 3.50 -19.05 -3.00
N GLU A 187 2.49 -18.81 -3.82
CA GLU A 187 1.56 -19.84 -4.32
C GLU A 187 0.86 -20.64 -3.19
N GLY A 188 0.64 -20.02 -2.02
CA GLY A 188 -0.01 -20.65 -0.86
C GLY A 188 0.95 -21.40 0.07
N GLU A 189 2.26 -21.37 -0.20
CA GLU A 189 3.29 -21.98 0.62
C GLU A 189 4.15 -20.93 1.34
N GLU A 190 4.21 -21.03 2.67
CA GLU A 190 5.10 -20.21 3.49
C GLU A 190 6.54 -20.70 3.39
N GLN A 191 7.45 -19.79 3.02
CA GLN A 191 8.87 -20.08 2.89
C GLN A 191 9.75 -18.88 3.24
N ILE A 192 11.05 -19.12 3.43
CA ILE A 192 12.04 -18.03 3.54
C ILE A 192 12.26 -17.47 2.14
N GLY A 193 11.81 -16.23 1.91
CA GLY A 193 11.96 -15.58 0.61
C GLY A 193 13.38 -15.07 0.37
N TRP A 194 13.96 -14.40 1.37
CA TRP A 194 15.33 -13.89 1.32
C TRP A 194 15.93 -13.76 2.71
N LYS A 195 17.24 -13.49 2.73
CA LYS A 195 18.05 -13.26 3.92
C LYS A 195 18.68 -11.88 3.83
N ALA A 196 18.84 -11.21 4.97
CA ALA A 196 19.49 -9.93 5.08
C ALA A 196 20.32 -9.86 6.37
N SER A 197 21.24 -8.90 6.42
CA SER A 197 21.98 -8.60 7.65
C SER A 197 21.23 -7.58 8.51
N GLY A 198 21.51 -7.60 9.80
CA GLY A 198 21.13 -6.55 10.72
C GLY A 198 22.07 -6.51 11.92
N ALA A 199 21.99 -5.46 12.72
CA ALA A 199 22.82 -5.30 13.91
C ALA A 199 21.96 -4.97 15.13
N LEU A 200 22.20 -5.67 16.24
CA LEU A 200 21.62 -5.37 17.53
C LEU A 200 22.13 -4.01 18.01
N ILE A 201 21.21 -3.09 18.28
CA ILE A 201 21.50 -1.74 18.79
C ILE A 201 20.99 -1.53 20.21
N SER A 202 20.37 -2.55 20.83
CA SER A 202 20.05 -2.53 22.26
C SER A 202 20.14 -3.94 22.89
N PRO A 203 20.48 -4.04 24.19
CA PRO A 203 20.59 -5.33 24.88
C PRO A 203 19.27 -6.11 24.98
N ASP A 204 18.15 -5.43 24.79
CA ASP A 204 16.81 -6.00 24.80
C ASP A 204 16.26 -6.22 23.38
N GLY A 205 17.12 -6.18 22.35
CA GLY A 205 16.79 -6.72 21.03
C GLY A 205 16.19 -5.75 20.01
N LEU A 206 16.53 -4.45 20.06
CA LEU A 206 16.36 -3.59 18.88
C LEU A 206 17.43 -3.95 17.85
N ILE A 207 17.02 -4.00 16.58
CA ILE A 207 17.88 -4.38 15.45
C ILE A 207 17.77 -3.32 14.37
N LEU A 208 18.89 -2.82 13.87
CA LEU A 208 18.98 -1.93 12.71
C LEU A 208 19.24 -2.74 11.43
N THR A 209 18.51 -2.43 10.35
CA THR A 209 18.65 -3.06 9.03
C THR A 209 18.10 -2.14 7.93
N SER A 210 18.01 -2.65 6.69
CA SER A 210 17.40 -1.96 5.54
C SER A 210 15.87 -2.13 5.50
N ALA A 211 15.14 -1.16 4.97
CA ALA A 211 13.68 -1.25 4.80
C ALA A 211 13.29 -2.35 3.80
N ARG A 212 14.04 -2.49 2.70
CA ARG A 212 13.84 -3.55 1.70
C ARG A 212 13.96 -4.95 2.30
N ALA A 213 14.75 -5.11 3.36
CA ALA A 213 14.87 -6.40 4.05
C ALA A 213 13.58 -6.85 4.74
N VAL A 214 12.65 -5.94 5.05
CA VAL A 214 11.52 -6.22 5.97
C VAL A 214 10.14 -5.91 5.40
N LEU A 215 10.03 -5.09 4.36
CA LEU A 215 8.75 -4.72 3.72
C LEU A 215 8.34 -5.67 2.58
N GLY A 216 9.31 -6.20 1.82
CA GLY A 216 9.03 -6.99 0.62
C GLY A 216 8.53 -6.15 -0.57
N SER A 217 7.93 -6.81 -1.56
CA SER A 217 7.35 -6.19 -2.75
C SER A 217 5.88 -6.61 -2.91
N ARG A 218 5.18 -6.07 -3.94
CA ARG A 218 3.83 -6.51 -4.31
C ARG A 218 3.73 -8.04 -4.47
N PHE A 219 4.74 -8.63 -5.11
CA PHE A 219 4.80 -10.06 -5.42
C PHE A 219 5.21 -10.93 -4.21
N TYR A 220 5.97 -10.34 -3.29
CA TYR A 220 6.50 -11.06 -2.12
C TYR A 220 6.21 -10.29 -0.83
N PRO A 221 4.93 -10.17 -0.43
CA PRO A 221 4.58 -9.49 0.80
C PRO A 221 5.15 -10.25 2.00
N VAL A 222 5.84 -9.55 2.90
CA VAL A 222 6.41 -10.16 4.10
C VAL A 222 5.31 -10.45 5.11
N LYS A 223 5.26 -11.71 5.57
CA LYS A 223 4.29 -12.19 6.57
C LYS A 223 4.84 -12.13 7.99
N ASP A 224 6.11 -12.49 8.17
CA ASP A 224 6.80 -12.43 9.45
C ASP A 224 8.33 -12.41 9.25
N LEU A 225 9.07 -12.12 10.32
CA LEU A 225 10.52 -12.00 10.32
C LEU A 225 11.13 -12.96 11.34
N ILE A 226 11.99 -13.87 10.89
CA ILE A 226 12.83 -14.70 11.76
C ILE A 226 14.18 -14.00 11.94
N VAL A 227 14.68 -13.99 13.17
CA VAL A 227 16.00 -13.49 13.52
C VAL A 227 16.87 -14.63 14.02
N ALA A 228 18.01 -14.81 13.35
CA ALA A 228 19.06 -15.72 13.73
C ALA A 228 20.25 -14.95 14.34
N LEU A 229 20.74 -15.42 15.50
CA LEU A 229 21.80 -14.75 16.25
C LEU A 229 23.17 -15.32 15.92
N THR A 230 24.19 -14.47 15.88
CA THR A 230 25.59 -14.93 15.98
C THR A 230 25.86 -15.46 17.39
N VAL A 231 26.12 -16.77 17.52
CA VAL A 231 26.60 -17.35 18.79
C VAL A 231 28.13 -17.25 18.85
N THR A 232 28.78 -17.63 17.75
CA THR A 232 30.23 -17.51 17.53
C THR A 232 30.47 -17.01 16.11
N PRO A 233 31.48 -16.15 15.85
CA PRO A 233 31.73 -15.61 14.51
C PRO A 233 32.04 -16.69 13.46
N ASP A 234 32.65 -17.80 13.88
CA ASP A 234 33.11 -18.89 13.00
C ASP A 234 32.03 -19.97 12.77
N ALA A 235 30.75 -19.64 13.00
CA ALA A 235 29.64 -20.56 12.78
C ALA A 235 28.42 -19.84 12.18
N PRO A 236 27.57 -20.55 11.41
CA PRO A 236 26.32 -19.99 10.93
C PRO A 236 25.42 -19.50 12.08
N PRO A 237 24.61 -18.44 11.85
CA PRO A 237 23.73 -17.89 12.87
C PRO A 237 22.58 -18.85 13.19
N VAL A 238 22.14 -18.85 14.45
CA VAL A 238 21.11 -19.78 14.94
C VAL A 238 19.77 -19.05 15.07
N GLU A 239 18.75 -19.54 14.36
CA GLU A 239 17.37 -19.04 14.47
C GLU A 239 16.87 -19.14 15.92
N LYS A 240 16.39 -18.02 16.45
CA LYS A 240 16.02 -17.91 17.86
C LYS A 240 14.69 -17.21 18.08
N TYR A 241 14.41 -16.18 17.29
CA TYR A 241 13.35 -15.23 17.59
C TYR A 241 12.54 -14.87 16.36
N ARG A 242 11.33 -14.39 16.60
CA ARG A 242 10.55 -13.60 15.64
C ARG A 242 10.66 -12.12 16.00
N ALA A 243 10.57 -11.25 15.01
CA ALA A 243 10.68 -9.80 15.19
C ALA A 243 9.48 -9.04 14.62
N SER A 244 9.36 -7.78 15.01
CA SER A 244 8.38 -6.84 14.49
C SER A 244 9.03 -5.49 14.21
N ILE A 245 8.53 -4.81 13.20
CA ILE A 245 8.96 -3.48 12.75
C ILE A 245 8.55 -2.44 13.81
N VAL A 246 9.51 -1.67 14.28
CA VAL A 246 9.28 -0.52 15.17
C VAL A 246 9.31 0.76 14.36
N GLN A 247 10.30 0.90 13.50
CA GLN A 247 10.42 2.03 12.58
C GLN A 247 10.77 1.50 11.20
N VAL A 248 10.21 2.10 10.17
CA VAL A 248 10.62 1.83 8.80
C VAL A 248 10.42 3.07 7.96
N ASP A 249 11.43 3.36 7.14
CA ASP A 249 11.41 4.42 6.15
C ASP A 249 11.90 3.86 4.81
N GLU A 250 10.95 3.74 3.88
CA GLU A 250 11.15 3.14 2.56
C GLU A 250 12.04 4.02 1.68
N GLU A 251 11.98 5.35 1.82
CA GLU A 251 12.78 6.30 1.03
C GLU A 251 14.23 6.38 1.52
N LEU A 252 14.44 6.27 2.84
CA LEU A 252 15.78 6.18 3.42
C LEU A 252 16.38 4.76 3.28
N ASP A 253 15.58 3.74 2.96
CA ASP A 253 15.96 2.32 3.01
C ASP A 253 16.48 1.89 4.40
N VAL A 254 15.80 2.29 5.47
CA VAL A 254 16.16 1.94 6.86
C VAL A 254 14.98 1.37 7.63
N ALA A 255 15.24 0.35 8.44
CA ALA A 255 14.29 -0.21 9.38
C ALA A 255 14.92 -0.49 10.74
N VAL A 256 14.12 -0.33 11.78
CA VAL A 256 14.42 -0.77 13.14
C VAL A 256 13.39 -1.81 13.53
N LEU A 257 13.85 -3.00 13.90
CA LEU A 257 13.05 -4.10 14.40
C LEU A 257 13.19 -4.24 15.91
N LYS A 258 12.24 -4.95 16.53
CA LYS A 258 12.31 -5.42 17.91
C LYS A 258 12.02 -6.91 17.95
N LEU A 259 12.86 -7.66 18.64
CA LEU A 259 12.56 -9.06 18.95
C LEU A 259 11.23 -9.16 19.70
N ARG A 260 10.36 -10.10 19.32
CA ARG A 260 8.96 -10.16 19.78
C ARG A 260 8.66 -11.43 20.55
N THR A 261 8.99 -12.59 20.00
CA THR A 261 8.76 -13.92 20.61
C THR A 261 9.94 -14.84 20.30
N ASP A 262 10.03 -15.96 21.00
CA ASP A 262 10.76 -17.12 20.48
C ASP A 262 10.08 -17.70 19.22
N LEU A 263 10.70 -18.71 18.61
CA LEU A 263 10.13 -19.38 17.43
C LEU A 263 8.82 -20.13 17.71
N ALA A 264 8.55 -20.49 18.97
CA ALA A 264 7.32 -21.15 19.41
C ALA A 264 6.18 -20.16 19.70
N GLY A 265 6.43 -18.85 19.63
CA GLY A 265 5.46 -17.80 19.89
C GLY A 265 5.37 -17.36 21.35
N THR A 266 6.30 -17.79 22.21
CA THR A 266 6.36 -17.35 23.62
C THR A 266 6.88 -15.91 23.69
N PRO A 267 6.19 -14.98 24.38
CA PRO A 267 6.70 -13.63 24.63
C PRO A 267 8.05 -13.63 25.35
N LEU A 268 8.93 -12.70 24.97
CA LEU A 268 10.27 -12.59 25.56
C LEU A 268 10.26 -11.83 26.89
N ASP A 269 11.10 -12.27 27.83
CA ASP A 269 11.49 -11.45 28.99
C ASP A 269 12.69 -10.57 28.61
N TYR A 270 12.40 -9.36 28.16
CA TYR A 270 13.38 -8.37 27.71
C TYR A 270 14.46 -8.05 28.76
N SER A 271 14.15 -8.16 30.05
CA SER A 271 15.11 -7.87 31.12
C SER A 271 16.21 -8.92 31.24
N SER A 272 15.94 -10.13 30.75
CA SER A 272 16.84 -11.29 30.81
C SER A 272 17.68 -11.49 29.55
N LEU A 273 17.33 -10.84 28.43
CA LEU A 273 17.96 -11.06 27.12
C LEU A 273 19.45 -10.70 27.12
N GLN A 274 19.82 -9.52 27.64
CA GLN A 274 21.21 -9.04 27.79
C GLN A 274 22.08 -9.29 26.54
N LEU A 275 21.53 -9.01 25.36
CA LEU A 275 22.18 -9.29 24.09
C LEU A 275 23.37 -8.34 23.85
N PRO A 276 24.41 -8.77 23.10
CA PRO A 276 25.44 -7.87 22.61
C PRO A 276 24.78 -6.80 21.72
N ALA A 277 25.18 -5.55 21.90
CA ALA A 277 24.59 -4.43 21.18
C ALA A 277 25.64 -3.37 20.84
N LEU A 278 25.50 -2.79 19.65
CA LEU A 278 26.37 -1.74 19.14
C LEU A 278 25.77 -0.36 19.38
N ALA A 279 26.64 0.58 19.77
CA ALA A 279 26.29 1.98 19.77
C ALA A 279 26.17 2.49 18.33
N VAL A 280 25.24 3.42 18.11
CA VAL A 280 25.09 4.10 16.82
C VAL A 280 25.62 5.52 16.98
N ALA A 281 26.52 5.93 16.09
CA ALA A 281 27.14 7.24 16.11
C ALA A 281 26.08 8.33 16.01
N SER A 282 26.21 9.37 16.84
CA SER A 282 25.26 10.48 16.92
C SER A 282 25.78 11.78 16.30
N THR A 283 27.00 11.80 15.76
CA THR A 283 27.63 13.00 15.19
C THR A 283 28.40 12.72 13.91
N VAL A 284 28.41 13.70 13.00
CA VAL A 284 29.11 13.65 11.70
C VAL A 284 30.63 13.50 11.85
N SER A 285 31.19 13.88 13.00
CA SER A 285 32.61 13.69 13.32
C SER A 285 33.05 12.23 13.35
N ALA A 286 32.12 11.27 13.34
CA ALA A 286 32.41 9.85 13.37
C ALA A 286 32.92 9.27 12.03
N TYR A 287 32.83 10.01 10.92
CA TYR A 287 33.16 9.51 9.57
C TYR A 287 33.82 10.58 8.67
N LEU A 288 34.99 11.07 9.08
CA LEU A 288 35.77 12.00 8.27
C LEU A 288 36.57 11.29 7.16
N PRO A 289 36.84 11.94 6.02
CA PRO A 289 37.70 11.36 4.98
C PRO A 289 39.05 10.91 5.52
N GLY A 290 39.43 9.66 5.19
CA GLY A 290 40.63 9.00 5.67
C GLY A 290 40.44 8.15 6.92
N GLU A 291 39.31 8.26 7.62
CA GLU A 291 39.01 7.41 8.78
C GLU A 291 38.79 5.94 8.36
N PRO A 292 39.32 4.98 9.13
CA PRO A 292 39.10 3.55 8.89
C PRO A 292 37.68 3.11 9.25
N LEU A 293 37.18 2.16 8.47
CA LEU A 293 35.86 1.55 8.63
C LEU A 293 35.97 0.03 8.57
N ASP A 294 35.13 -0.64 9.34
CA ASP A 294 34.85 -2.06 9.20
C ASP A 294 33.41 -2.25 8.73
N PHE A 295 33.22 -2.99 7.64
CA PHE A 295 31.91 -3.43 7.17
C PHE A 295 31.58 -4.81 7.72
N TRP A 296 30.35 -4.99 8.18
CA TRP A 296 29.90 -6.23 8.79
C TRP A 296 28.57 -6.69 8.20
N GLY A 297 28.47 -8.00 7.99
CA GLY A 297 27.22 -8.65 7.62
C GLY A 297 27.42 -10.11 7.21
N TYR A 298 26.36 -10.68 6.66
CA TYR A 298 26.29 -12.02 6.11
C TYR A 298 26.20 -11.92 4.59
N THR A 299 26.88 -12.83 3.90
CA THR A 299 26.62 -13.11 2.49
C THR A 299 25.30 -13.89 2.34
N ALA A 300 24.83 -14.07 1.11
CA ALA A 300 23.54 -14.74 0.85
C ALA A 300 23.59 -16.27 0.99
N ASP A 301 24.78 -16.84 1.26
CA ASP A 301 24.99 -18.28 1.44
C ASP A 301 24.20 -18.84 2.65
N GLU A 302 23.73 -20.08 2.54
CA GLU A 302 23.04 -20.80 3.61
C GLU A 302 23.92 -21.05 4.83
N GLU A 303 25.20 -21.32 4.60
CA GLU A 303 26.19 -21.54 5.65
C GLU A 303 27.02 -20.27 5.92
N ALA A 304 26.52 -19.10 5.47
CA ALA A 304 27.21 -17.83 5.65
C ALA A 304 27.52 -17.55 7.13
N MET A 305 28.80 -17.31 7.40
CA MET A 305 29.30 -16.81 8.67
C MET A 305 29.33 -15.28 8.65
N VAL A 306 29.49 -14.67 9.82
CA VAL A 306 29.71 -13.22 9.89
C VAL A 306 30.99 -12.86 9.14
N SER A 307 30.88 -11.93 8.21
CA SER A 307 32.00 -11.41 7.43
C SER A 307 32.40 -10.02 7.92
N GLN A 308 33.70 -9.75 7.89
CA GLN A 308 34.29 -8.43 8.13
C GLN A 308 35.08 -8.02 6.90
N LEU A 309 34.86 -6.79 6.43
CA LEU A 309 35.65 -6.18 5.36
C LEU A 309 36.20 -4.84 5.85
N GLU A 310 37.46 -4.57 5.57
CA GLU A 310 38.09 -3.29 5.93
C GLU A 310 37.94 -2.27 4.79
N GLY A 311 37.79 -1.00 5.16
CA GLY A 311 37.75 0.11 4.21
C GLY A 311 38.08 1.45 4.86
N LEU A 312 37.91 2.51 4.06
CA LEU A 312 38.14 3.89 4.47
C LEU A 312 36.96 4.75 4.03
N VAL A 313 36.69 5.81 4.81
CA VAL A 313 35.89 6.93 4.32
C VAL A 313 36.69 7.66 3.24
N VAL A 314 36.15 7.76 2.03
CA VAL A 314 36.75 8.53 0.93
C VAL A 314 36.19 9.95 0.89
N GLY A 315 34.92 10.12 1.23
CA GLY A 315 34.24 11.41 1.20
C GLY A 315 32.88 11.37 1.85
N VAL A 316 32.30 12.54 2.08
CA VAL A 316 30.92 12.72 2.52
C VAL A 316 30.24 13.69 1.57
N GLN A 317 29.12 13.27 0.98
CA GLN A 317 28.28 14.14 0.18
C GLN A 317 27.11 14.62 1.04
N SER A 318 26.82 15.91 1.00
CA SER A 318 25.66 16.47 1.70
C SER A 318 24.37 16.17 0.93
N ALA A 319 23.23 16.23 1.62
CA ALA A 319 21.90 16.12 1.00
C ALA A 319 21.69 17.15 -0.13
N GLU A 320 22.25 18.36 0.02
CA GLU A 320 22.21 19.41 -1.02
C GLU A 320 22.99 19.01 -2.28
N GLN A 321 24.09 18.27 -2.14
CA GLN A 321 24.93 17.84 -3.25
C GLN A 321 24.36 16.64 -4.00
N THR A 322 23.65 15.76 -3.30
CA THR A 322 22.99 14.58 -3.89
C THR A 322 21.59 14.90 -4.40
N GLY A 323 21.05 16.07 -4.04
CA GLY A 323 19.67 16.46 -4.32
C GLY A 323 18.63 15.67 -3.51
N ASN A 324 19.07 14.84 -2.57
CA ASN A 324 18.18 14.00 -1.77
C ASN A 324 18.70 13.84 -0.33
N GLN A 325 19.74 13.02 -0.11
CA GLN A 325 20.19 12.60 1.22
C GLN A 325 21.72 12.55 1.32
N ALA A 326 22.27 12.73 2.52
CA ALA A 326 23.71 12.61 2.73
C ALA A 326 24.21 11.18 2.44
N ARG A 327 25.45 11.06 1.99
CA ARG A 327 26.10 9.77 1.66
C ARG A 327 27.53 9.74 2.16
N ILE A 328 27.95 8.62 2.74
CA ILE A 328 29.36 8.33 3.00
C ILE A 328 29.90 7.53 1.82
N LEU A 329 30.86 8.10 1.10
CA LEU A 329 31.59 7.44 0.03
C LEU A 329 32.71 6.62 0.65
N THR A 330 32.87 5.38 0.23
CA THR A 330 33.88 4.47 0.79
C THR A 330 34.92 4.05 -0.24
N SER A 331 36.02 3.49 0.25
CA SER A 331 37.04 2.86 -0.60
C SER A 331 36.57 1.55 -1.24
N TYR A 332 35.43 1.02 -0.80
CA TYR A 332 34.90 -0.27 -1.23
C TYR A 332 33.91 -0.07 -2.37
N GLN A 333 34.37 -0.20 -3.61
CA GLN A 333 33.57 -0.01 -4.82
C GLN A 333 32.90 -1.33 -5.23
N ALA A 334 32.01 -1.86 -4.39
CA ALA A 334 31.27 -3.08 -4.71
C ALA A 334 29.78 -2.98 -4.40
N GLU A 335 29.03 -3.70 -5.23
CA GLU A 335 27.61 -3.96 -5.15
C GLU A 335 27.45 -5.48 -5.22
N GLY A 336 26.46 -6.01 -4.51
CA GLY A 336 26.34 -7.45 -4.35
C GLY A 336 25.46 -7.78 -3.16
N GLU A 337 25.79 -8.84 -2.43
CA GLU A 337 24.99 -9.43 -1.35
C GLU A 337 24.99 -8.62 -0.04
N TYR A 338 25.16 -7.29 -0.10
CA TYR A 338 25.35 -6.43 1.07
C TYR A 338 24.04 -5.89 1.68
N LEU A 339 22.93 -6.59 1.50
CA LEU A 339 21.61 -6.16 2.00
C LEU A 339 21.61 -6.08 3.53
N GLY A 340 21.37 -4.88 4.06
CA GLY A 340 21.32 -4.62 5.51
C GLY A 340 22.68 -4.66 6.23
N TRP A 341 23.80 -4.67 5.48
CA TRP A 341 25.13 -4.57 6.07
C TRP A 341 25.32 -3.21 6.78
N ILE A 342 26.15 -3.21 7.82
CA ILE A 342 26.51 -2.00 8.57
C ILE A 342 27.99 -1.66 8.36
N ALA A 343 28.34 -0.40 8.58
CA ALA A 343 29.72 0.03 8.75
C ALA A 343 29.94 0.55 10.18
N THR A 344 31.10 0.21 10.76
CA THR A 344 31.54 0.72 12.07
C THR A 344 32.83 1.52 11.97
N ASN A 345 33.02 2.50 12.85
CA ASN A 345 34.30 3.16 13.04
C ASN A 345 35.28 2.31 13.88
N SER A 346 36.50 2.80 14.08
CA SER A 346 37.57 2.12 14.83
C SER A 346 37.26 1.81 16.30
N ILE A 347 36.24 2.43 16.89
CA ILE A 347 35.77 2.16 18.25
C ILE A 347 34.51 1.27 18.29
N GLY A 348 34.06 0.80 17.12
CA GLY A 348 32.94 -0.14 16.98
C GLY A 348 31.55 0.49 17.01
N GLU A 349 31.43 1.81 16.81
CA GLU A 349 30.12 2.46 16.65
C GLU A 349 29.63 2.35 15.21
N ILE A 350 28.34 2.07 15.01
CA ILE A 350 27.72 2.08 13.69
C ILE A 350 27.68 3.51 13.17
N ILE A 351 28.28 3.74 12.01
CA ILE A 351 28.32 5.06 11.34
C ILE A 351 27.39 5.13 10.13
N GLY A 352 26.96 3.99 9.59
CA GLY A 352 26.01 3.95 8.48
C GLY A 352 25.59 2.54 8.07
N LEU A 353 24.60 2.49 7.18
CA LEU A 353 24.06 1.27 6.56
C LEU A 353 24.45 1.21 5.09
N ALA A 354 24.62 0.00 4.56
CA ALA A 354 24.77 -0.22 3.13
C ALA A 354 23.58 0.35 2.37
N GLY A 355 23.84 1.12 1.32
CA GLY A 355 22.82 1.72 0.47
C GLY A 355 22.18 0.70 -0.49
N PRO A 356 21.13 1.11 -1.22
CA PRO A 356 20.60 0.33 -2.33
C PRO A 356 21.63 0.19 -3.46
N VAL A 357 21.46 -0.85 -4.27
CA VAL A 357 22.27 -1.02 -5.49
C VAL A 357 21.89 0.02 -6.55
N ARG A 358 22.84 0.37 -7.42
CA ARG A 358 22.54 1.25 -8.55
C ARG A 358 21.70 0.52 -9.60
N VAL A 359 20.93 1.29 -10.36
CA VAL A 359 20.21 0.79 -11.54
C VAL A 359 21.23 0.19 -12.52
N GLY A 360 21.04 -1.08 -12.91
CA GLY A 360 21.95 -1.80 -13.79
C GLY A 360 23.06 -2.61 -13.08
N ALA A 361 23.04 -2.69 -11.75
CA ALA A 361 23.89 -3.62 -11.01
C ALA A 361 23.65 -5.06 -11.48
N ASN A 362 24.72 -5.83 -11.70
CA ASN A 362 24.63 -7.22 -12.15
C ASN A 362 24.34 -8.16 -10.97
N LEU A 363 23.14 -8.05 -10.40
CA LEU A 363 22.66 -8.97 -9.36
C LEU A 363 21.96 -10.17 -10.01
N THR A 364 22.17 -11.36 -9.44
CA THR A 364 21.42 -12.54 -9.86
C THR A 364 20.01 -12.44 -9.29
N CYS A 365 19.01 -12.40 -10.16
CA CYS A 365 17.62 -12.46 -9.74
C CYS A 365 17.30 -13.82 -9.12
N GLN A 366 16.61 -13.81 -7.98
CA GLN A 366 16.10 -15.01 -7.32
C GLN A 366 14.58 -14.93 -7.27
N ALA A 367 13.94 -14.95 -8.45
CA ALA A 367 12.49 -14.96 -8.53
C ALA A 367 11.91 -16.23 -7.90
N LEU A 368 10.80 -16.08 -7.18
CA LEU A 368 10.07 -17.19 -6.55
C LEU A 368 8.80 -17.56 -7.34
N LEU A 369 8.29 -16.67 -8.18
CA LEU A 369 7.13 -16.87 -9.05
C LEU A 369 7.36 -16.30 -10.46
N ASP A 370 6.59 -16.81 -11.44
CA ASP A 370 6.51 -16.30 -12.83
C ASP A 370 5.63 -15.04 -12.84
N SER A 371 6.24 -13.90 -12.58
CA SER A 371 5.58 -12.60 -12.45
C SER A 371 5.26 -11.96 -13.80
N ASN A 372 5.93 -12.40 -14.86
CA ASN A 372 5.83 -11.81 -16.19
C ASN A 372 5.01 -12.69 -17.17
N ARG A 373 4.57 -13.87 -16.70
CA ARG A 373 3.67 -14.81 -17.37
C ARG A 373 4.22 -15.39 -18.66
N ASP A 374 5.50 -15.67 -18.72
CA ASP A 374 6.13 -16.30 -19.90
C ASP A 374 6.26 -17.83 -19.78
N GLY A 375 5.83 -18.39 -18.64
CA GLY A 375 5.86 -19.83 -18.34
C GLY A 375 7.20 -20.30 -17.78
N LEU A 376 8.16 -19.41 -17.57
CA LEU A 376 9.46 -19.67 -16.98
C LEU A 376 9.62 -18.83 -15.72
N ARG A 377 10.29 -19.40 -14.72
CA ARG A 377 10.74 -18.66 -13.55
C ARG A 377 12.23 -18.36 -13.71
N ASP A 378 12.57 -17.14 -14.09
CA ASP A 378 13.94 -16.74 -14.45
C ASP A 378 14.33 -15.35 -13.94
N ASN A 379 15.28 -14.68 -14.60
CA ASN A 379 15.78 -13.37 -14.21
C ASN A 379 15.04 -12.19 -14.85
N GLN A 380 14.00 -12.46 -15.63
CA GLN A 380 13.08 -11.48 -16.19
C GLN A 380 11.83 -11.32 -15.31
N ASP A 381 11.76 -12.07 -14.21
CA ASP A 381 10.73 -11.96 -13.20
C ASP A 381 11.06 -10.92 -12.12
N ALA A 382 10.04 -10.52 -11.37
CA ALA A 382 10.18 -9.76 -10.15
C ALA A 382 11.09 -10.52 -9.19
N CYS A 383 12.24 -9.92 -8.89
CA CYS A 383 13.22 -10.50 -7.99
C CYS A 383 12.82 -10.28 -6.54
N VAL A 384 13.16 -11.23 -5.67
CA VAL A 384 13.15 -10.95 -4.22
C VAL A 384 14.09 -9.78 -3.90
N PRO A 385 13.82 -9.02 -2.84
CA PRO A 385 14.76 -8.03 -2.34
C PRO A 385 16.14 -8.66 -2.12
N ALA A 386 17.10 -8.23 -2.94
CA ALA A 386 18.47 -8.73 -2.88
C ALA A 386 19.45 -7.57 -2.97
N GLY A 387 20.55 -7.76 -2.25
CA GLY A 387 21.74 -6.95 -2.38
C GLY A 387 21.72 -5.53 -1.82
N GLY A 388 22.90 -4.96 -1.78
CA GLY A 388 23.20 -3.61 -1.31
C GLY A 388 24.54 -3.14 -1.87
N SER A 389 24.87 -1.88 -1.58
CA SER A 389 26.13 -1.26 -1.97
C SER A 389 26.89 -0.82 -0.73
N LEU A 390 28.17 -1.20 -0.67
CA LEU A 390 29.10 -0.64 0.31
C LEU A 390 29.82 0.61 -0.23
N SER A 391 29.60 0.94 -1.50
CA SER A 391 30.23 2.10 -2.15
C SER A 391 29.70 3.43 -1.59
N GLU A 392 28.41 3.44 -1.27
CA GLU A 392 27.71 4.58 -0.67
C GLU A 392 26.89 4.08 0.51
N LEU A 393 27.18 4.61 1.70
CA LEU A 393 26.41 4.28 2.90
C LEU A 393 25.40 5.38 3.21
N LEU A 394 24.25 4.97 3.76
CA LEU A 394 23.33 5.86 4.46
C LEU A 394 23.92 6.22 5.83
N PRO A 395 24.25 7.50 6.08
CA PRO A 395 24.84 7.94 7.34
C PRO A 395 23.87 7.83 8.52
N ALA A 396 24.36 7.46 9.71
CA ALA A 396 23.55 7.23 10.90
C ALA A 396 22.73 8.44 11.39
N ASP A 397 23.24 9.66 11.16
CA ASP A 397 22.56 10.91 11.48
C ASP A 397 21.32 11.14 10.61
N SER A 398 21.28 10.57 9.40
CA SER A 398 20.16 10.70 8.46
C SER A 398 18.87 10.05 8.97
N PHE A 399 18.97 9.08 9.90
CA PHE A 399 17.83 8.38 10.49
C PHE A 399 17.80 8.46 12.03
N ALA A 400 18.44 9.50 12.60
CA ALA A 400 18.52 9.70 14.05
C ALA A 400 17.14 9.87 14.72
N ASN A 401 16.18 10.49 14.03
CA ASN A 401 14.82 10.66 14.53
C ASN A 401 14.09 9.31 14.63
N SER A 402 14.20 8.48 13.59
CA SER A 402 13.65 7.13 13.59
C SER A 402 14.27 6.29 14.72
N LEU A 403 15.58 6.36 14.91
CA LEU A 403 16.22 5.69 16.06
C LEU A 403 15.68 6.19 17.40
N ALA A 404 15.54 7.51 17.59
CA ALA A 404 15.03 8.07 18.82
C ALA A 404 13.62 7.57 19.14
N ALA A 405 12.73 7.59 18.14
CA ALA A 405 11.37 7.06 18.25
C ALA A 405 11.37 5.55 18.57
N ALA A 406 12.25 4.77 17.93
CA ALA A 406 12.38 3.34 18.21
C ALA A 406 12.79 3.04 19.66
N TYR A 407 13.75 3.80 20.22
CA TYR A 407 14.14 3.67 21.63
C TYR A 407 12.98 4.03 22.60
N GLN A 408 12.07 4.92 22.18
CA GLN A 408 10.86 5.25 22.93
C GLN A 408 9.70 4.25 22.72
N GLY A 409 9.91 3.18 21.95
CA GLY A 409 8.86 2.20 21.68
C GLY A 409 7.72 2.76 20.82
N GLU A 410 7.98 3.81 20.05
CA GLU A 410 7.03 4.36 19.10
C GLU A 410 7.03 3.53 17.82
N ILE A 411 5.85 3.29 17.25
CA ILE A 411 5.73 2.65 15.94
C ILE A 411 5.61 3.73 14.87
N GLY A 412 6.49 3.70 13.87
CA GLY A 412 6.49 4.62 12.75
C GLY A 412 6.66 3.88 11.42
N PHE A 413 5.73 4.08 10.51
CA PHE A 413 5.82 3.59 9.14
C PHE A 413 5.84 4.79 8.19
N GLN A 414 6.90 4.90 7.39
CA GLN A 414 6.99 5.84 6.27
C GLN A 414 7.13 5.00 5.00
N ARG A 415 6.01 4.80 4.30
CA ARG A 415 5.94 3.99 3.07
C ARG A 415 5.62 4.86 1.86
N SER A 416 6.32 4.62 0.75
CA SER A 416 6.24 5.46 -0.45
C SER A 416 5.02 5.09 -1.30
N GLN A 417 4.08 6.00 -1.48
CA GLN A 417 2.90 5.80 -2.33
C GLN A 417 2.87 6.85 -3.45
N ALA A 418 2.34 6.49 -4.61
CA ALA A 418 2.20 7.43 -5.72
C ALA A 418 1.11 8.45 -5.42
N ASP A 419 1.49 9.72 -5.59
CA ASP A 419 0.56 10.84 -5.68
C ASP A 419 0.41 11.21 -7.16
N GLY A 420 -0.83 11.29 -7.64
CA GLY A 420 -1.07 11.69 -9.01
C GLY A 420 -1.35 13.19 -9.16
N THR A 421 -1.11 13.70 -10.36
CA THR A 421 -1.40 15.10 -10.72
C THR A 421 -2.67 15.20 -11.58
N PRO A 422 -3.42 16.31 -11.54
CA PRO A 422 -4.63 16.44 -12.35
C PRO A 422 -4.35 16.18 -13.84
N PHE A 423 -5.12 15.25 -14.41
CA PHE A 423 -5.00 14.83 -15.79
C PHE A 423 -6.31 15.03 -16.53
N SER A 424 -6.21 15.54 -17.75
CA SER A 424 -7.32 15.60 -18.69
C SER A 424 -6.83 15.08 -20.03
N PRO A 425 -7.45 14.02 -20.59
CA PRO A 425 -7.11 13.55 -21.92
C PRO A 425 -7.21 14.69 -22.95
N ALA A 426 -6.16 14.92 -23.72
CA ALA A 426 -6.15 15.88 -24.81
C ALA A 426 -6.75 15.29 -26.11
N GLY A 427 -7.09 16.16 -27.06
CA GLY A 427 -7.53 15.78 -28.41
C GLY A 427 -9.04 15.70 -28.64
N GLU A 428 -9.42 15.52 -29.89
CA GLU A 428 -10.80 15.35 -30.37
C GLU A 428 -11.28 13.91 -30.21
N VAL A 429 -12.50 13.72 -29.71
CA VAL A 429 -13.12 12.39 -29.62
C VAL A 429 -13.50 11.89 -31.01
N ILE A 430 -12.93 10.77 -31.42
CA ILE A 430 -13.23 10.13 -32.71
C ILE A 430 -14.09 8.87 -32.57
N ALA A 431 -14.15 8.28 -31.39
CA ALA A 431 -14.98 7.12 -31.12
C ALA A 431 -15.45 7.06 -29.66
N LYS A 432 -16.66 6.55 -29.48
CA LYS A 432 -17.22 6.15 -28.19
C LYS A 432 -17.80 4.75 -28.29
N ASP A 433 -17.74 3.98 -27.20
CA ASP A 433 -18.44 2.70 -27.07
C ASP A 433 -19.04 2.56 -25.67
N GLU A 434 -20.35 2.32 -25.62
CA GLU A 434 -21.13 2.03 -24.41
C GLU A 434 -21.61 0.56 -24.41
N PHE A 435 -21.05 -0.26 -25.32
CA PHE A 435 -21.34 -1.69 -25.46
C PHE A 435 -22.84 -2.06 -25.55
N SER A 436 -23.61 -1.21 -26.22
CA SER A 436 -25.02 -1.48 -26.55
C SER A 436 -25.12 -2.63 -27.58
N PRO A 437 -26.11 -3.56 -27.47
CA PRO A 437 -26.14 -4.87 -28.16
C PRO A 437 -26.08 -4.91 -29.71
N ALA A 438 -25.83 -3.78 -30.38
CA ALA A 438 -25.76 -3.67 -31.83
C ALA A 438 -24.40 -3.21 -32.39
N VAL A 439 -23.35 -3.05 -31.58
CA VAL A 439 -22.04 -2.54 -32.04
C VAL A 439 -20.98 -3.64 -32.02
N GLY A 440 -20.71 -4.26 -33.19
CA GLY A 440 -19.71 -5.31 -33.36
C GLY A 440 -18.36 -4.79 -33.85
N ARG A 441 -17.58 -4.13 -32.97
CA ARG A 441 -16.21 -3.64 -33.30
C ARG A 441 -15.10 -4.32 -32.51
N TRP A 442 -15.42 -4.94 -31.39
CA TRP A 442 -14.46 -5.53 -30.48
C TRP A 442 -14.29 -7.02 -30.74
N HIS A 443 -13.09 -7.54 -30.49
CA HIS A 443 -12.85 -8.97 -30.57
C HIS A 443 -13.52 -9.74 -29.42
N ILE A 444 -14.46 -10.62 -29.75
CA ILE A 444 -15.19 -11.48 -28.80
C ILE A 444 -14.69 -12.92 -28.96
N PHE A 445 -14.35 -13.56 -27.86
CA PHE A 445 -13.84 -14.94 -27.85
C PHE A 445 -14.21 -15.67 -26.55
N HIS A 446 -14.05 -16.99 -26.58
CA HIS A 446 -14.16 -17.87 -25.42
C HIS A 446 -13.25 -19.09 -25.65
N ASP A 447 -12.31 -19.31 -24.74
CA ASP A 447 -11.33 -20.40 -24.78
C ASP A 447 -10.96 -20.88 -23.37
N GLU A 448 -9.89 -21.67 -23.25
CA GLU A 448 -9.43 -22.24 -21.97
C GLU A 448 -8.84 -21.20 -21.01
N LEU A 449 -8.28 -20.10 -21.54
CA LEU A 449 -7.69 -19.02 -20.75
C LEU A 449 -8.77 -18.07 -20.22
N GLY A 450 -9.85 -17.88 -20.98
CA GLY A 450 -10.92 -16.99 -20.57
C GLY A 450 -11.91 -16.63 -21.67
N SER A 451 -12.50 -15.43 -21.55
CA SER A 451 -13.42 -14.90 -22.55
C SER A 451 -13.49 -13.38 -22.56
N ALA A 452 -13.79 -12.81 -23.72
CA ALA A 452 -14.29 -11.44 -23.87
C ALA A 452 -15.72 -11.49 -24.41
N GLN A 453 -16.67 -10.87 -23.70
CA GLN A 453 -18.08 -10.85 -24.10
C GLN A 453 -18.76 -9.53 -23.73
N ILE A 454 -19.75 -9.11 -24.52
CA ILE A 454 -20.60 -7.98 -24.15
C ILE A 454 -21.75 -8.49 -23.29
N LYS A 455 -21.85 -8.00 -22.05
CA LYS A 455 -22.88 -8.37 -21.09
C LYS A 455 -23.30 -7.16 -20.27
N ASP A 456 -24.61 -6.95 -20.13
CA ASP A 456 -25.21 -5.88 -19.30
C ASP A 456 -24.67 -4.47 -19.61
N GLY A 457 -24.34 -4.19 -20.88
CA GLY A 457 -23.78 -2.91 -21.33
C GLY A 457 -22.29 -2.74 -21.06
N GLN A 458 -21.57 -3.82 -20.76
CA GLN A 458 -20.13 -3.80 -20.51
C GLN A 458 -19.40 -4.81 -21.40
N MET A 459 -18.16 -4.50 -21.79
CA MET A 459 -17.21 -5.52 -22.22
C MET A 459 -16.68 -6.23 -20.98
N VAL A 460 -17.06 -7.49 -20.80
CA VAL A 460 -16.62 -8.33 -19.69
C VAL A 460 -15.47 -9.21 -20.16
N LEU A 461 -14.29 -8.98 -19.58
CA LEU A 461 -13.16 -9.89 -19.65
C LEU A 461 -13.19 -10.83 -18.45
N TRP A 462 -13.12 -12.13 -18.70
CA TRP A 462 -13.01 -13.16 -17.66
C TRP A 462 -11.74 -13.96 -17.91
N VAL A 463 -10.92 -14.14 -16.87
CA VAL A 463 -9.67 -14.90 -16.88
C VAL A 463 -9.84 -16.09 -15.95
N ASN A 464 -9.77 -17.28 -16.52
CA ASN A 464 -10.07 -18.54 -15.82
C ASN A 464 -8.85 -19.19 -15.18
N SER A 465 -7.66 -18.96 -15.74
CA SER A 465 -6.43 -19.66 -15.36
C SER A 465 -5.47 -18.74 -14.61
N PRO A 466 -4.66 -19.23 -13.65
CA PRO A 466 -3.56 -18.47 -13.05
C PRO A 466 -2.54 -18.02 -14.09
N PHE A 467 -1.76 -16.99 -13.76
CA PHE A 467 -0.65 -16.46 -14.57
C PHE A 467 -1.04 -16.21 -16.03
N SER A 468 -2.28 -15.82 -16.27
CA SER A 468 -2.84 -15.68 -17.61
C SER A 468 -3.31 -14.25 -17.84
N VAL A 469 -3.21 -13.79 -19.09
CA VAL A 469 -3.72 -12.50 -19.54
C VAL A 469 -4.64 -12.70 -20.74
N VAL A 470 -5.74 -11.97 -20.77
CA VAL A 470 -6.65 -11.91 -21.90
C VAL A 470 -6.91 -10.47 -22.30
N TRP A 471 -7.26 -10.25 -23.56
CA TRP A 471 -7.49 -8.92 -24.09
C TRP A 471 -8.58 -8.89 -25.16
N SER A 472 -9.14 -7.71 -25.36
CA SER A 472 -10.00 -7.39 -26.50
C SER A 472 -9.57 -6.05 -27.08
N THR A 473 -9.39 -5.99 -28.40
CA THR A 473 -8.95 -4.78 -29.10
C THR A 473 -10.03 -4.24 -30.02
N VAL A 474 -9.81 -2.99 -30.44
CA VAL A 474 -10.59 -2.29 -31.46
C VAL A 474 -9.64 -1.67 -32.50
N ASP A 475 -10.04 -1.69 -33.76
CA ASP A 475 -9.19 -1.35 -34.92
C ASP A 475 -8.97 0.17 -35.12
N TYR A 476 -8.48 0.85 -34.07
CA TYR A 476 -7.96 2.22 -34.15
C TYR A 476 -6.45 2.21 -33.92
N ALA A 477 -5.70 2.67 -34.92
CA ALA A 477 -4.24 2.74 -34.87
C ALA A 477 -3.76 4.08 -35.45
N TYR A 478 -3.37 4.99 -34.57
CA TYR A 478 -2.83 6.31 -34.92
C TYR A 478 -1.45 6.49 -34.27
N GLU A 479 -0.62 7.37 -34.84
CA GLU A 479 0.73 7.67 -34.29
C GLU A 479 0.68 8.22 -32.86
N SER A 480 -0.35 9.02 -32.57
CA SER A 480 -0.67 9.52 -31.25
C SER A 480 -2.18 9.47 -31.05
N MET A 481 -2.60 8.85 -29.96
CA MET A 481 -4.00 8.74 -29.57
C MET A 481 -4.14 8.57 -28.06
N SER A 482 -5.33 8.79 -27.53
CA SER A 482 -5.68 8.36 -26.18
C SER A 482 -6.85 7.39 -26.20
N ILE A 483 -6.84 6.47 -25.23
CA ILE A 483 -7.95 5.58 -24.92
C ILE A 483 -8.30 5.77 -23.44
N SER A 484 -9.58 5.82 -23.14
CA SER A 484 -10.08 5.80 -21.76
C SER A 484 -11.26 4.86 -21.63
N ALA A 485 -11.45 4.29 -20.43
CA ALA A 485 -12.55 3.39 -20.12
C ALA A 485 -12.83 3.41 -18.61
N THR A 486 -14.09 3.19 -18.23
CA THR A 486 -14.43 2.84 -16.85
C THR A 486 -14.25 1.34 -16.66
N ALA A 487 -13.44 0.92 -15.70
CA ALA A 487 -13.20 -0.49 -15.36
C ALA A 487 -13.75 -0.82 -13.97
N GLN A 488 -14.34 -2.01 -13.81
CA GLN A 488 -14.87 -2.48 -12.53
C GLN A 488 -14.63 -3.98 -12.36
N VAL A 489 -14.06 -4.37 -11.21
CA VAL A 489 -13.96 -5.79 -10.83
C VAL A 489 -15.35 -6.32 -10.50
N LEU A 490 -15.79 -7.35 -11.23
CA LEU A 490 -17.08 -8.03 -11.05
C LEU A 490 -16.94 -9.28 -10.19
N ALA A 491 -15.81 -9.98 -10.31
CA ALA A 491 -15.39 -11.08 -9.46
C ALA A 491 -13.88 -11.01 -9.32
N GLY A 492 -13.39 -10.85 -8.10
CA GLY A 492 -11.98 -10.60 -7.82
C GLY A 492 -11.18 -11.87 -7.56
N SER A 493 -9.92 -11.87 -8.00
CA SER A 493 -8.90 -12.85 -7.63
C SER A 493 -8.03 -12.39 -6.45
N GLY A 494 -8.07 -11.09 -6.13
CA GLY A 494 -7.37 -10.45 -5.01
C GLY A 494 -6.01 -9.88 -5.37
N ASP A 495 -5.34 -10.43 -6.38
CA ASP A 495 -4.02 -10.03 -6.88
C ASP A 495 -3.98 -9.86 -8.41
N GLY A 496 -5.13 -9.90 -9.08
CA GLY A 496 -5.25 -9.73 -10.52
C GLY A 496 -5.04 -8.29 -10.98
N ASP A 497 -4.88 -8.12 -12.29
CA ASP A 497 -4.68 -6.83 -12.95
C ASP A 497 -5.59 -6.62 -14.13
N PHE A 498 -5.81 -5.36 -14.48
CA PHE A 498 -6.66 -4.94 -15.57
C PHE A 498 -6.29 -3.54 -16.03
N GLY A 499 -6.48 -3.28 -17.32
CA GLY A 499 -5.86 -2.11 -17.90
C GLY A 499 -6.23 -1.85 -19.35
N LEU A 500 -5.46 -0.94 -19.92
CA LEU A 500 -5.56 -0.48 -21.30
C LEU A 500 -4.34 -0.97 -22.07
N ILE A 501 -4.56 -1.29 -23.34
CA ILE A 501 -3.49 -1.66 -24.28
C ILE A 501 -3.23 -0.48 -25.20
N CYS A 502 -1.95 -0.15 -25.36
CA CYS A 502 -1.43 0.76 -26.38
C CYS A 502 -0.57 -0.02 -27.39
N GLY A 503 -0.73 0.30 -28.68
CA GLY A 503 0.23 -0.12 -29.71
C GLY A 503 0.23 -1.62 -30.02
N MET A 504 -0.91 -2.32 -29.89
CA MET A 504 -0.96 -3.76 -30.18
C MET A 504 -0.86 -4.03 -31.67
N LEU A 505 0.18 -4.77 -32.04
CA LEU A 505 0.41 -5.31 -33.38
C LEU A 505 -0.04 -6.78 -33.46
N ASP A 506 0.27 -7.55 -32.42
CA ASP A 506 -0.12 -8.94 -32.22
C ASP A 506 -0.01 -9.31 -30.72
N GLY A 507 -0.34 -10.56 -30.37
CA GLY A 507 -0.27 -11.06 -28.98
C GLY A 507 1.14 -11.15 -28.38
N GLN A 508 2.18 -10.82 -29.13
CA GLN A 508 3.58 -10.78 -28.69
C GLN A 508 4.19 -9.37 -28.78
N HIS A 509 3.46 -8.37 -29.25
CA HIS A 509 3.94 -7.01 -29.43
C HIS A 509 2.86 -6.00 -29.06
N PHE A 510 2.89 -5.53 -27.82
CA PHE A 510 1.97 -4.53 -27.28
C PHE A 510 2.52 -3.92 -25.98
N THR A 511 1.97 -2.77 -25.57
CA THR A 511 2.23 -2.14 -24.28
C THR A 511 0.96 -2.17 -23.43
N SER A 512 1.08 -2.61 -22.18
CA SER A 512 0.01 -2.56 -21.17
C SER A 512 0.23 -1.39 -20.22
N LEU A 513 -0.85 -0.70 -19.87
CA LEU A 513 -0.92 0.29 -18.81
C LEU A 513 -2.07 -0.16 -17.89
N GLU A 514 -1.71 -0.66 -16.71
CA GLU A 514 -2.64 -1.43 -15.89
C GLU A 514 -2.60 -1.06 -14.42
N VAL A 515 -3.71 -1.37 -13.77
CA VAL A 515 -3.87 -1.38 -12.32
C VAL A 515 -4.08 -2.79 -11.83
N SER A 516 -3.92 -3.00 -10.53
CA SER A 516 -4.16 -4.27 -9.85
C SER A 516 -5.22 -4.15 -8.77
N GLU A 517 -5.86 -5.27 -8.45
CA GLU A 517 -6.84 -5.38 -7.37
C GLU A 517 -6.26 -4.99 -6.00
N ASP A 518 -4.96 -5.17 -5.80
CA ASP A 518 -4.25 -4.86 -4.56
C ASP A 518 -3.64 -3.44 -4.52
N GLY A 519 -4.03 -2.56 -5.46
CA GLY A 519 -3.79 -1.12 -5.35
C GLY A 519 -2.52 -0.60 -6.01
N TYR A 520 -1.89 -1.39 -6.89
CA TYR A 520 -0.70 -0.98 -7.64
C TYR A 520 -1.02 -0.68 -9.10
N PHE A 521 -0.16 0.10 -9.77
CA PHE A 521 -0.14 0.24 -11.23
C PHE A 521 1.24 -0.04 -11.80
N SER A 522 1.29 -0.34 -13.10
CA SER A 522 2.52 -0.53 -13.86
C SER A 522 2.32 -0.17 -15.33
N ILE A 523 3.43 0.08 -16.03
CA ILE A 523 3.50 0.11 -17.49
C ILE A 523 4.54 -0.92 -17.91
N TRP A 524 4.18 -1.85 -18.77
CA TRP A 524 5.11 -2.84 -19.31
C TRP A 524 4.78 -3.15 -20.77
N LYS A 525 5.72 -3.77 -21.48
CA LYS A 525 5.53 -4.17 -22.88
C LYS A 525 5.93 -5.60 -23.13
N ARG A 526 5.21 -6.25 -24.03
CA ARG A 526 5.61 -7.52 -24.65
C ARG A 526 6.36 -7.20 -25.94
N SER A 527 7.55 -7.77 -26.09
CA SER A 527 8.37 -7.66 -27.30
C SER A 527 8.88 -9.06 -27.69
N GLY A 528 8.14 -9.73 -28.57
CA GLY A 528 8.33 -11.15 -28.82
C GLY A 528 7.97 -11.97 -27.59
N SER A 529 8.90 -12.79 -27.12
CA SER A 529 8.72 -13.55 -25.86
C SER A 529 9.06 -12.73 -24.62
N GLN A 530 9.74 -11.59 -24.75
CA GLN A 530 10.23 -10.83 -23.61
C GLN A 530 9.17 -9.89 -23.04
N THR A 531 9.06 -9.85 -21.72
CA THR A 531 8.35 -8.80 -20.98
C THR A 531 9.35 -7.78 -20.49
N ILE A 532 9.09 -6.50 -20.76
CA ILE A 532 9.93 -5.39 -20.33
C ILE A 532 9.08 -4.45 -19.49
N ILE A 533 9.47 -4.28 -18.22
CA ILE A 533 8.87 -3.30 -17.30
C ILE A 533 9.38 -1.90 -17.67
N LEU A 534 8.47 -0.99 -18.00
CA LEU A 534 8.78 0.42 -18.30
C LEU A 534 8.59 1.29 -17.04
N VAL A 535 7.61 0.93 -16.22
CA VAL A 535 7.34 1.50 -14.89
C VAL A 535 7.08 0.34 -13.94
N GLU A 536 7.89 0.24 -12.89
CA GLU A 536 7.72 -0.76 -11.82
C GLU A 536 6.33 -0.70 -11.19
N TRP A 537 5.95 -1.77 -10.49
CA TRP A 537 4.70 -1.79 -9.73
C TRP A 537 4.76 -0.82 -8.56
N ILE A 538 3.98 0.26 -8.63
CA ILE A 538 3.93 1.31 -7.61
C ILE A 538 2.54 1.35 -6.99
N TYR A 539 2.48 1.37 -5.65
CA TYR A 539 1.23 1.48 -4.91
C TYR A 539 0.62 2.87 -5.06
N ALA A 540 -0.69 2.96 -5.34
CA ALA A 540 -1.42 4.22 -5.37
C ALA A 540 -2.74 4.10 -4.59
N GLU A 541 -2.94 5.01 -3.64
CA GLU A 541 -4.13 5.03 -2.76
C GLU A 541 -5.43 5.13 -3.58
N ILE A 542 -5.41 5.86 -4.70
CA ILE A 542 -6.56 6.05 -5.59
C ILE A 542 -7.06 4.75 -6.23
N ILE A 543 -6.17 3.75 -6.38
CA ILE A 543 -6.49 2.41 -6.89
C ILE A 543 -6.94 1.53 -5.74
N ALA A 544 -6.23 1.55 -4.61
CA ALA A 544 -6.56 0.76 -3.42
C ALA A 544 -7.94 1.12 -2.82
N ALA A 545 -8.40 2.36 -3.03
CA ALA A 545 -9.77 2.78 -2.73
C ALA A 545 -10.83 1.86 -3.37
N GLY A 546 -10.52 1.29 -4.55
CA GLY A 546 -11.37 0.36 -5.28
C GLY A 546 -12.60 1.00 -5.91
N GLY A 547 -13.59 0.18 -6.22
CA GLY A 547 -14.78 0.60 -6.96
C GLY A 547 -14.54 0.65 -8.47
N ALA A 548 -15.37 1.42 -9.18
CA ALA A 548 -15.18 1.68 -10.60
C ALA A 548 -14.06 2.70 -10.80
N LEU A 549 -13.10 2.39 -11.67
CA LEU A 549 -11.93 3.21 -11.95
C LEU A 549 -12.03 3.77 -13.38
N GLN A 550 -11.89 5.07 -13.54
CA GLN A 550 -11.71 5.68 -14.86
C GLN A 550 -10.24 5.57 -15.25
N LEU A 551 -9.90 4.66 -16.15
CA LEU A 551 -8.56 4.49 -16.69
C LEU A 551 -8.40 5.38 -17.93
N SER A 552 -7.23 5.99 -18.11
CA SER A 552 -6.89 6.76 -19.30
C SER A 552 -5.43 6.58 -19.67
N ALA A 553 -5.16 6.35 -20.95
CA ALA A 553 -3.82 6.21 -21.50
C ALA A 553 -3.61 7.16 -22.68
N GLU A 554 -2.46 7.84 -22.72
CA GLU A 554 -1.94 8.47 -23.94
C GLU A 554 -0.90 7.54 -24.56
N CYS A 555 -1.13 7.16 -25.81
CA CYS A 555 -0.32 6.21 -26.56
C CYS A 555 0.43 6.97 -27.67
N SER A 556 1.72 7.23 -27.51
CA SER A 556 2.55 7.84 -28.56
C SER A 556 4.02 7.45 -28.43
N SER A 557 4.79 7.65 -29.49
CA SER A 557 6.26 7.50 -29.44
C SER A 557 6.96 8.61 -28.63
N GLU A 558 6.27 9.71 -28.35
CA GLU A 558 6.82 10.81 -27.55
C GLU A 558 6.69 10.53 -26.05
N SER A 559 5.59 9.91 -25.64
CA SER A 559 5.30 9.56 -24.25
C SER A 559 4.14 8.56 -24.17
N LEU A 560 4.24 7.67 -23.18
CA LEU A 560 3.18 6.82 -22.66
C LEU A 560 2.76 7.38 -21.30
N LYS A 561 1.49 7.78 -21.19
CA LYS A 561 0.94 8.30 -19.93
C LYS A 561 -0.16 7.42 -19.42
N PHE A 562 -0.20 7.19 -18.10
CA PHE A 562 -1.27 6.46 -17.44
C PHE A 562 -1.90 7.29 -16.34
N ALA A 563 -3.24 7.40 -16.39
CA ALA A 563 -4.01 8.10 -15.39
C ALA A 563 -5.18 7.25 -14.90
N VAL A 564 -5.49 7.39 -13.61
CA VAL A 564 -6.61 6.75 -12.93
C VAL A 564 -7.44 7.82 -12.26
N ASN A 565 -8.76 7.83 -12.47
CA ASN A 565 -9.70 8.82 -11.90
C ASN A 565 -9.23 10.27 -12.11
N ASN A 566 -8.77 10.58 -13.34
CA ASN A 566 -8.23 11.89 -13.74
C ASN A 566 -6.96 12.32 -12.97
N SER A 567 -6.21 11.35 -12.44
CA SER A 567 -4.93 11.55 -11.77
C SER A 567 -3.82 10.86 -12.55
N LEU A 568 -2.88 11.61 -13.12
CA LEU A 568 -1.72 11.09 -13.84
C LEU A 568 -0.77 10.41 -12.84
N LEU A 569 -0.58 9.11 -12.99
CA LEU A 569 0.27 8.29 -12.13
C LEU A 569 1.63 7.97 -12.76
N ALA A 570 1.71 7.92 -14.10
CA ALA A 570 2.96 7.66 -14.83
C ALA A 570 3.05 8.43 -16.14
N ASP A 571 4.27 8.83 -16.48
CA ASP A 571 4.68 9.40 -17.77
C ASP A 571 6.08 8.85 -18.11
N VAL A 572 6.16 8.02 -19.15
CA VAL A 572 7.41 7.33 -19.55
C VAL A 572 7.61 7.40 -21.06
N ILE A 573 8.87 7.43 -21.49
CA ILE A 573 9.24 7.36 -22.91
C ILE A 573 9.72 5.95 -23.21
N ASP A 574 9.09 5.28 -24.18
CA ASP A 574 9.62 4.05 -24.77
C ASP A 574 10.15 4.35 -26.19
N PRO A 575 11.48 4.41 -26.38
CA PRO A 575 12.09 4.69 -27.69
C PRO A 575 11.76 3.65 -28.78
N GLN A 576 11.24 2.48 -28.39
CA GLN A 576 10.87 1.40 -29.31
C GLN A 576 9.35 1.27 -29.46
N PHE A 577 8.57 2.20 -28.90
CA PHE A 577 7.12 2.16 -29.03
C PHE A 577 6.72 2.19 -30.51
N THR A 578 5.85 1.25 -30.89
CA THR A 578 5.31 1.16 -32.25
C THR A 578 3.80 1.40 -32.20
N PRO A 579 3.27 2.39 -32.95
CA PRO A 579 1.83 2.60 -33.06
C PRO A 579 1.10 1.35 -33.57
N GLY A 580 -0.08 1.10 -33.01
CA GLY A 580 -0.87 -0.11 -33.25
C GLY A 580 -2.26 0.04 -32.66
N THR A 581 -3.02 -1.06 -32.61
CA THR A 581 -4.38 -1.03 -32.07
C THR A 581 -4.41 -0.76 -30.57
N VAL A 582 -5.54 -0.25 -30.07
CA VAL A 582 -5.79 -0.08 -28.64
C VAL A 582 -6.80 -1.11 -28.14
N GLY A 583 -6.80 -1.36 -26.83
CA GLY A 583 -7.68 -2.35 -26.27
C GLY A 583 -7.81 -2.31 -24.76
N LEU A 584 -8.48 -3.34 -24.26
CA LEU A 584 -8.74 -3.61 -22.85
C LEU A 584 -8.09 -4.93 -22.50
N MET A 585 -7.61 -5.06 -21.27
CA MET A 585 -7.00 -6.31 -20.79
C MET A 585 -7.38 -6.64 -19.35
N ALA A 586 -7.36 -7.92 -19.04
CA ALA A 586 -7.45 -8.46 -17.68
C ALA A 586 -6.46 -9.61 -17.52
N GLY A 587 -5.83 -9.72 -16.35
CA GLY A 587 -4.79 -10.67 -16.05
C GLY A 587 -4.85 -11.18 -14.62
N THR A 588 -4.30 -12.36 -14.39
CA THR A 588 -4.24 -13.03 -13.09
C THR A 588 -2.79 -13.29 -12.70
N LEU A 589 -2.53 -13.43 -11.39
CA LEU A 589 -1.25 -13.94 -10.88
C LEU A 589 -1.46 -15.36 -10.34
N ALA A 590 -1.13 -15.62 -9.08
CA ALA A 590 -1.23 -16.95 -8.50
C ALA A 590 -2.70 -17.40 -8.35
N SER A 591 -3.61 -16.46 -8.13
CA SER A 591 -5.04 -16.72 -8.03
C SER A 591 -5.72 -16.68 -9.39
N SER A 592 -6.74 -17.51 -9.58
CA SER A 592 -7.52 -17.59 -10.83
C SER A 592 -8.89 -16.90 -10.71
N ASN A 593 -9.67 -16.92 -11.80
CA ASN A 593 -11.08 -16.49 -11.83
C ASN A 593 -11.32 -14.99 -11.62
N LEU A 594 -10.52 -14.14 -12.26
CA LEU A 594 -10.77 -12.70 -12.34
C LEU A 594 -11.85 -12.40 -13.38
N SER A 595 -12.80 -11.52 -13.08
CA SER A 595 -13.72 -10.92 -14.05
C SER A 595 -13.80 -9.41 -13.90
N VAL A 596 -13.58 -8.69 -14.99
CA VAL A 596 -13.58 -7.23 -15.06
C VAL A 596 -14.52 -6.75 -16.16
N GLY A 597 -15.43 -5.85 -15.81
CA GLY A 597 -16.32 -5.16 -16.74
C GLY A 597 -15.74 -3.81 -17.12
N PHE A 598 -15.79 -3.49 -18.41
CA PHE A 598 -15.38 -2.21 -18.97
C PHE A 598 -16.56 -1.53 -19.67
N ASP A 599 -16.68 -0.21 -19.52
CA ASP A 599 -17.71 0.61 -20.15
C ASP A 599 -17.17 2.02 -20.46
N ASN A 600 -17.97 2.84 -21.15
CA ASN A 600 -17.68 4.24 -21.50
C ASN A 600 -16.32 4.40 -22.19
N VAL A 601 -16.02 3.53 -23.16
CA VAL A 601 -14.76 3.64 -23.90
C VAL A 601 -14.79 4.89 -24.77
N GLU A 602 -13.75 5.70 -24.66
CA GLU A 602 -13.57 6.90 -25.49
C GLU A 602 -12.17 6.91 -26.10
N ILE A 603 -12.09 7.19 -27.39
CA ILE A 603 -10.84 7.30 -28.15
C ILE A 603 -10.71 8.71 -28.69
N ARG A 604 -9.53 9.33 -28.47
CA ARG A 604 -9.20 10.67 -28.98
C ARG A 604 -7.92 10.68 -29.77
N ILE A 605 -7.80 11.68 -30.65
CA ILE A 605 -6.56 12.00 -31.38
C ILE A 605 -6.23 13.50 -31.18
N PRO A 606 -4.94 13.89 -31.15
CA PRO A 606 -4.51 15.28 -30.95
C PRO A 606 -5.11 16.31 -31.90
#